data_AF-A0AAN6H712-F1
#
_entry.id   AF-A0AAN6H712-F1
#
_cell.length_a   1.000
_cell.length_b   1.000
_cell.length_c   1.000
_cell.angle_alpha   90.00
_cell.angle_beta   90.00
_cell.angle_gamma   90.00
#
_symmetry.space_group_name_H-M   'P 1'
#
loop_
_entity.id
_entity.type
_entity.pdbx_description
1 polymer ?
#
loop_
_entity_poly.entity_id
_entity_poly.type
_entity_poly.pdbx_seq_one_letter_code
_entity_poly.pdbx_strand_id
1 'polypeptide(L)'
;MVVIGSKTRNGKPLSTKAQEAKLERAKCKRLQRSAPTYTNFPLSKTAFETPVIQHNRYAFGGPLLVRIPHPNKITFTAMNELLTEFNKADLHRRLDPLAVEALTDTPTICYARETEPAVFLLGRAQTFIKLQVKLVRESDVPGGPVVAMVRDGTRRYSLRTWLETLQKHRMPNIDRLALQLQHQQWQKTGRPFRFKELPAEIRSRIFLFAVGPYVEPSYQSDFFMLKGGWENNLELNITGKGVSRRVSDEWHVNALHKQLAPVNLGLLEISKATRKECMSALRKDTTKRYMDLDLVDQIPLYIPATHRNYIRRLELALTHADFIEMFHCQIRPFSYDHQANQLAPIANVLRKDCLPLLNHLELRFMPTVEPTYYPWASYEGYRPWYIDFDRLPCQKVLVDMILCFVSDWVRHIPSIELTGFIKTETKTKWERVLSSKKPREFDDYVESEKQAVRSLPDSEL
;
A
#
# COMPACT_ATOMS: atom_id res chain seq x y z
N MET A 1 25.92 -25.10 21.41
CA MET A 1 25.35 -26.26 20.69
C MET A 1 24.27 -26.85 21.60
N VAL A 2 23.01 -26.46 21.39
CA VAL A 2 21.89 -26.82 22.28
C VAL A 2 20.88 -27.60 21.44
N VAL A 3 20.66 -28.85 21.81
CA VAL A 3 19.69 -29.76 21.19
C VAL A 3 18.39 -29.63 21.97
N ILE A 4 17.34 -29.13 21.32
CA ILE A 4 15.99 -29.06 21.88
C ILE A 4 15.22 -30.29 21.38
N GLY A 5 15.00 -31.26 22.27
CA GLY A 5 14.16 -32.42 22.01
C GLY A 5 12.68 -32.10 22.24
N SER A 6 11.85 -32.31 21.22
CA SER A 6 10.39 -32.28 21.36
C SER A 6 9.85 -33.71 21.51
N LYS A 7 9.12 -33.97 22.60
CA LYS A 7 8.32 -35.18 22.77
C LYS A 7 6.95 -34.94 22.14
N THR A 8 6.58 -35.71 21.11
CA THR A 8 5.19 -35.82 20.63
C THR A 8 4.63 -37.19 20.96
N ARG A 9 3.52 -37.18 21.69
CA ARG A 9 2.70 -38.34 22.07
C ARG A 9 1.75 -38.65 20.90
N ASN A 10 1.80 -39.90 20.41
CA ASN A 10 0.82 -40.60 19.57
C ASN A 10 -0.16 -39.75 18.74
N GLY A 11 0.22 -39.46 17.51
CA GLY A 11 -0.70 -39.05 16.46
C GLY A 11 -0.02 -39.28 15.12
N LYS A 12 -0.49 -40.26 14.33
CA LYS A 12 0.00 -40.45 12.96
C LYS A 12 -0.16 -39.11 12.22
N PRO A 13 0.90 -38.53 11.64
CA PRO A 13 0.77 -37.31 10.87
C PRO A 13 -0.14 -37.59 9.68
N LEU A 14 -1.32 -36.95 9.68
CA LEU A 14 -2.12 -36.84 8.48
C LEU A 14 -1.24 -36.17 7.42
N SER A 15 -0.96 -36.91 6.34
CA SER A 15 -0.22 -36.40 5.18
C SER A 15 -0.73 -35.01 4.82
N THR A 16 0.16 -34.04 4.79
CA THR A 16 -0.10 -32.63 4.45
C THR A 16 -0.94 -32.49 3.19
N LYS A 17 -0.78 -33.41 2.23
CA LYS A 17 -1.58 -33.49 0.99
C LYS A 17 -3.08 -33.74 1.23
N ALA A 18 -3.44 -34.53 2.25
CA ALA A 18 -4.84 -34.82 2.55
C ALA A 18 -5.55 -33.62 3.20
N GLN A 19 -4.83 -32.85 4.04
CA GLN A 19 -5.35 -31.60 4.61
C GLN A 19 -5.47 -30.51 3.54
N GLU A 20 -4.49 -30.37 2.65
CA GLU A 20 -4.58 -29.44 1.51
C GLU A 20 -5.75 -29.79 0.58
N ALA A 21 -5.92 -31.07 0.23
CA ALA A 21 -7.03 -31.52 -0.60
C ALA A 21 -8.41 -31.27 0.06
N LYS A 22 -8.50 -31.40 1.38
CA LYS A 22 -9.73 -31.11 2.13
C LYS A 22 -10.03 -29.60 2.18
N LEU A 23 -9.00 -28.78 2.35
CA LEU A 23 -9.12 -27.31 2.34
C LEU A 23 -9.54 -26.78 0.97
N GLU A 24 -8.96 -27.30 -0.11
CA GLU A 24 -9.33 -26.95 -1.48
C GLU A 24 -10.77 -27.36 -1.81
N ARG A 25 -11.20 -28.58 -1.42
CA ARG A 25 -12.60 -29.00 -1.58
C ARG A 25 -13.58 -28.11 -0.81
N ALA A 26 -13.21 -27.64 0.37
CA ALA A 26 -14.05 -26.75 1.17
C ALA A 26 -14.15 -25.33 0.57
N LYS A 27 -13.03 -24.81 0.01
CA LYS A 27 -13.03 -23.54 -0.74
C LYS A 27 -13.92 -23.61 -1.98
N CYS A 28 -13.81 -24.67 -2.79
CA CYS A 28 -14.66 -24.87 -3.96
C CYS A 28 -16.16 -24.90 -3.60
N LYS A 29 -16.54 -25.59 -2.52
CA LYS A 29 -17.94 -25.62 -2.05
C LYS A 29 -18.45 -24.25 -1.58
N ARG A 30 -17.61 -23.44 -0.92
CA ARG A 30 -17.98 -22.07 -0.51
C ARG A 30 -18.18 -21.15 -1.71
N LEU A 31 -17.29 -21.23 -2.70
CA LEU A 31 -17.36 -20.42 -3.92
C LEU A 31 -18.59 -20.76 -4.78
N GLN A 32 -19.00 -22.03 -4.83
CA GLN A 32 -20.24 -22.44 -5.52
C GLN A 32 -21.51 -21.87 -4.86
N ARG A 33 -21.50 -21.68 -3.54
CA ARG A 33 -22.66 -21.14 -2.79
C ARG A 33 -22.78 -19.62 -2.85
N SER A 34 -21.69 -18.92 -3.16
CA SER A 34 -21.62 -17.45 -3.24
C SER A 34 -21.68 -16.92 -4.67
N ALA A 35 -21.86 -17.77 -5.68
CA ALA A 35 -21.95 -17.34 -7.06
C ALA A 35 -23.29 -16.59 -7.29
N PRO A 36 -23.27 -15.35 -7.80
CA PRO A 36 -24.50 -14.61 -8.10
C PRO A 36 -25.36 -15.39 -9.10
N THR A 37 -26.67 -15.40 -8.87
CA THR A 37 -27.69 -16.17 -9.61
C THR A 37 -27.88 -15.72 -11.08
N TYR A 38 -27.08 -14.77 -11.56
CA TYR A 38 -27.10 -14.29 -12.93
C TYR A 38 -25.85 -14.75 -13.68
N THR A 39 -25.96 -15.91 -14.34
CA THR A 39 -25.55 -16.18 -15.75
C THR A 39 -25.50 -17.69 -15.99
N ASN A 40 -26.65 -18.36 -15.99
CA ASN A 40 -26.79 -19.81 -16.24
C ASN A 40 -26.88 -20.16 -17.74
N PHE A 41 -26.06 -19.55 -18.59
CA PHE A 41 -25.96 -20.00 -19.99
C PHE A 41 -24.75 -20.92 -20.14
N PRO A 42 -24.84 -22.04 -20.88
CA PRO A 42 -23.67 -22.81 -21.27
C PRO A 42 -22.77 -21.93 -22.16
N LEU A 43 -21.84 -21.24 -21.51
CA LEU A 43 -21.00 -20.19 -22.05
C LEU A 43 -20.11 -20.67 -23.22
N SER A 44 -19.88 -21.98 -23.38
CA SER A 44 -19.13 -22.54 -24.51
C SER A 44 -19.90 -22.58 -25.82
N LYS A 45 -21.23 -22.36 -25.81
CA LYS A 45 -22.10 -22.55 -26.97
C LYS A 45 -22.84 -21.30 -27.44
N THR A 46 -22.95 -20.26 -26.62
CA THR A 46 -23.64 -19.01 -26.96
C THR A 46 -22.66 -17.92 -27.36
N ALA A 47 -22.86 -17.34 -28.54
CA ALA A 47 -22.24 -16.08 -28.95
C ALA A 47 -22.62 -14.98 -27.96
N PHE A 48 -21.68 -14.08 -27.66
CA PHE A 48 -21.93 -12.93 -26.78
C PHE A 48 -21.25 -11.70 -27.35
N GLU A 49 -21.90 -10.55 -27.25
CA GLU A 49 -21.50 -9.35 -27.99
C GLU A 49 -20.40 -8.56 -27.30
N THR A 50 -20.20 -8.72 -25.99
CA THR A 50 -19.29 -7.93 -25.16
C THR A 50 -18.34 -8.83 -24.36
N PRO A 51 -17.02 -8.56 -24.31
CA PRO A 51 -16.09 -9.35 -23.52
C PRO A 51 -16.52 -9.42 -22.05
N VAL A 52 -16.55 -10.62 -21.48
CA VAL A 52 -16.95 -10.84 -20.09
C VAL A 52 -15.71 -10.93 -19.24
N ILE A 53 -15.49 -9.92 -18.40
CA ILE A 53 -14.34 -9.81 -17.49
C ILE A 53 -14.76 -10.33 -16.12
N GLN A 54 -13.98 -11.25 -15.56
CA GLN A 54 -14.18 -11.80 -14.22
C GLN A 54 -12.87 -11.81 -13.45
N HIS A 55 -12.94 -11.60 -12.13
CA HIS A 55 -11.77 -11.68 -11.26
C HIS A 55 -11.45 -13.10 -10.77
N ASN A 56 -12.38 -14.02 -11.00
CA ASN A 56 -12.27 -15.41 -10.60
C ASN A 56 -12.77 -16.31 -11.74
N ARG A 57 -11.98 -17.31 -12.12
CA ARG A 57 -12.33 -18.28 -13.16
C ARG A 57 -13.61 -19.07 -12.84
N TYR A 58 -13.97 -19.19 -11.56
CA TYR A 58 -15.21 -19.84 -11.12
C TYR A 58 -16.44 -18.93 -11.20
N ALA A 59 -16.27 -17.62 -11.40
CA ALA A 59 -17.38 -16.66 -11.49
C ALA A 59 -18.17 -16.76 -12.80
N PHE A 60 -17.71 -17.58 -13.76
CA PHE A 60 -18.43 -17.84 -15.02
C PHE A 60 -19.57 -18.86 -14.88
N GLY A 61 -20.08 -19.12 -13.68
CA GLY A 61 -21.25 -20.00 -13.47
C GLY A 61 -21.00 -21.51 -13.68
N GLY A 62 -19.75 -21.93 -13.87
CA GLY A 62 -19.37 -23.34 -14.02
C GLY A 62 -17.87 -23.51 -14.34
N PRO A 63 -17.33 -24.74 -14.26
CA PRO A 63 -15.95 -25.00 -14.63
C PRO A 63 -15.75 -24.75 -16.14
N LEU A 64 -14.90 -23.77 -16.47
CA LEU A 64 -14.46 -23.54 -17.86
C LEU A 64 -13.57 -24.71 -18.29
N LEU A 65 -14.13 -25.57 -19.16
CA LEU A 65 -13.43 -26.70 -19.76
C LEU A 65 -12.43 -26.19 -20.80
N VAL A 66 -11.20 -25.93 -20.37
CA VAL A 66 -10.11 -25.61 -21.29
C VAL A 66 -9.73 -26.87 -22.05
N ARG A 67 -9.64 -26.71 -23.37
CA ARG A 67 -9.32 -27.77 -24.32
C ARG A 67 -7.95 -27.50 -24.92
N ILE A 68 -7.29 -28.57 -25.34
CA ILE A 68 -6.12 -28.45 -26.21
C ILE A 68 -6.64 -27.86 -27.53
N PRO A 69 -6.07 -26.75 -28.03
CA PRO A 69 -6.50 -26.16 -29.28
C PRO A 69 -6.26 -27.14 -30.43
N HIS A 70 -7.21 -27.24 -31.36
CA HIS A 70 -7.03 -28.01 -32.58
C HIS A 70 -5.82 -27.45 -33.37
N PRO A 71 -4.98 -28.29 -34.01
CA PRO A 71 -3.80 -27.82 -34.75
C PRO A 71 -4.15 -26.81 -35.86
N ASN A 72 -5.30 -27.00 -36.52
CA ASN A 72 -5.81 -26.08 -37.56
C ASN A 72 -6.63 -24.90 -37.01
N LYS A 73 -6.47 -24.52 -35.74
CA LYS A 73 -7.20 -23.39 -35.16
C LYS A 73 -6.45 -22.08 -35.39
N ILE A 74 -6.48 -21.61 -36.65
CA ILE A 74 -5.72 -20.44 -37.12
C ILE A 74 -5.99 -19.19 -36.26
N THR A 75 -7.22 -18.99 -35.80
CA THR A 75 -7.59 -17.87 -34.91
C THR A 75 -6.82 -17.94 -33.58
N PHE A 76 -6.60 -19.13 -33.02
CA PHE A 76 -5.83 -19.30 -31.78
C PHE A 76 -4.37 -18.93 -31.99
N THR A 77 -3.76 -19.39 -33.09
CA THR A 77 -2.37 -19.07 -33.45
C THR A 77 -2.17 -17.56 -33.61
N ALA A 78 -3.05 -16.90 -34.38
CA ALA A 78 -2.99 -15.45 -34.58
C ALA A 78 -3.16 -14.67 -33.26
N MET A 79 -4.08 -15.11 -32.37
CA MET A 79 -4.22 -14.50 -31.05
C MET A 79 -2.96 -14.68 -30.21
N ASN A 80 -2.35 -15.87 -30.22
CA ASN A 80 -1.17 -16.18 -29.42
C ASN A 80 0.05 -15.33 -29.86
N GLU A 81 0.23 -15.12 -31.16
CA GLU A 81 1.26 -14.23 -31.71
C GLU A 81 1.06 -12.78 -31.26
N LEU A 82 -0.15 -12.25 -31.38
CA LEU A 82 -0.49 -10.89 -30.93
C LEU A 82 -0.30 -10.71 -29.42
N LEU A 83 -0.68 -11.71 -28.62
CA LEU A 83 -0.47 -11.69 -27.17
C LEU A 83 1.02 -11.77 -26.82
N THR A 84 1.80 -12.55 -27.57
CA THR A 84 3.25 -12.64 -27.38
C THR A 84 3.92 -11.28 -27.60
N GLU A 85 3.52 -10.55 -28.64
CA GLU A 85 3.99 -9.18 -28.89
C GLU A 85 3.51 -8.21 -27.80
N PHE A 86 2.21 -8.24 -27.47
CA PHE A 86 1.62 -7.40 -26.43
C PHE A 86 2.29 -7.58 -25.06
N ASN A 87 2.67 -8.82 -24.73
CA ASN A 87 3.35 -9.16 -23.48
C ASN A 87 4.82 -8.70 -23.45
N LYS A 88 5.49 -8.57 -24.60
CA LYS A 88 6.88 -8.07 -24.68
C LYS A 88 7.00 -6.58 -24.41
N ALA A 89 5.94 -5.81 -24.63
CA ALA A 89 5.97 -4.34 -24.56
C ALA A 89 6.23 -3.76 -23.15
N ASP A 90 6.01 -4.53 -22.09
CA ASP A 90 6.11 -4.04 -20.70
C ASP A 90 6.68 -5.11 -19.76
N LEU A 91 7.45 -4.71 -18.75
CA LEU A 91 8.07 -5.65 -17.80
C LEU A 91 7.03 -6.43 -16.98
N HIS A 92 5.95 -5.79 -16.54
CA HIS A 92 4.90 -6.47 -15.78
C HIS A 92 4.20 -7.53 -16.62
N ARG A 93 3.96 -7.23 -17.90
CA ARG A 93 3.37 -8.19 -18.85
C ARG A 93 4.31 -9.33 -19.23
N ARG A 94 5.63 -9.12 -19.17
CA ARG A 94 6.61 -10.22 -19.36
C ARG A 94 6.64 -11.19 -18.18
N LEU A 95 6.47 -10.67 -16.96
CA LEU A 95 6.53 -11.47 -15.73
C LEU A 95 5.23 -12.24 -15.45
N ASP A 96 4.07 -11.68 -15.82
CA ASP A 96 2.76 -12.33 -15.74
C ASP A 96 2.01 -12.16 -17.09
N PRO A 97 2.35 -12.97 -18.10
CA PRO A 97 1.83 -12.81 -19.45
C PRO A 97 0.35 -13.11 -19.53
N LEU A 98 -0.38 -12.31 -20.30
CA LEU A 98 -1.75 -12.61 -20.68
C LEU A 98 -1.73 -13.79 -21.67
N ALA A 99 -2.27 -14.93 -21.25
CA ALA A 99 -2.30 -16.15 -22.04
C ALA A 99 -3.69 -16.37 -22.66
N VAL A 100 -3.74 -16.98 -23.84
CA VAL A 100 -4.97 -17.43 -24.47
C VAL A 100 -5.18 -18.93 -24.22
N GLU A 101 -6.38 -19.28 -23.78
CA GLU A 101 -6.83 -20.66 -23.58
C GLU A 101 -8.02 -20.94 -24.52
N ALA A 102 -7.99 -22.08 -25.18
CA ALA A 102 -9.08 -22.52 -26.06
C ALA A 102 -10.21 -23.15 -25.23
N LEU A 103 -11.45 -22.72 -25.49
CA LEU A 103 -12.65 -23.28 -24.86
C LEU A 103 -13.37 -24.32 -25.74
N THR A 104 -12.93 -24.46 -27.00
CA THR A 104 -13.44 -25.46 -27.97
C THR A 104 -12.26 -26.12 -28.68
N ASP A 105 -12.46 -27.36 -29.10
CA ASP A 105 -11.55 -28.18 -29.91
C ASP A 105 -11.94 -28.18 -31.40
N THR A 106 -12.92 -27.35 -31.79
CA THR A 106 -13.34 -27.22 -33.17
C THR A 106 -12.29 -26.49 -34.02
N PRO A 107 -12.03 -26.94 -35.27
CA PRO A 107 -11.18 -26.21 -36.20
C PRO A 107 -11.80 -24.86 -36.54
N THR A 108 -10.96 -23.91 -36.98
CA THR A 108 -11.44 -22.63 -37.48
C THR A 108 -12.13 -22.83 -38.82
N ILE A 109 -13.41 -22.46 -38.93
CA ILE A 109 -14.14 -22.45 -40.20
C ILE A 109 -13.86 -21.11 -40.90
N CYS A 110 -13.39 -21.18 -42.14
CA CYS A 110 -12.99 -20.03 -42.94
C CYS A 110 -14.01 -19.78 -44.07
N TYR A 111 -14.44 -18.53 -44.21
CA TYR A 111 -15.16 -18.00 -45.36
C TYR A 111 -14.22 -17.15 -46.22
N ALA A 112 -14.70 -16.67 -47.37
CA ALA A 112 -13.90 -15.93 -48.33
C ALA A 112 -13.20 -14.68 -47.73
N ARG A 113 -13.84 -13.99 -46.79
CA ARG A 113 -13.34 -12.73 -46.20
C ARG A 113 -13.12 -12.78 -44.69
N GLU A 114 -13.66 -13.78 -44.00
CA GLU A 114 -13.60 -13.87 -42.54
C GLU A 114 -13.72 -15.30 -42.04
N THR A 115 -13.46 -15.52 -40.74
CA THR A 115 -13.72 -16.80 -40.07
C THR A 115 -15.01 -16.74 -39.29
N GLU A 116 -15.56 -17.92 -38.97
CA GLU A 116 -16.56 -17.99 -37.90
C GLU A 116 -16.00 -17.41 -36.59
N PRO A 117 -16.84 -16.74 -35.79
CA PRO A 117 -16.44 -16.30 -34.48
C PRO A 117 -16.13 -17.48 -33.54
N ALA A 118 -14.96 -17.44 -32.91
CA ALA A 118 -14.55 -18.41 -31.92
C ALA A 118 -14.41 -17.75 -30.54
N VAL A 119 -14.79 -18.50 -29.50
CA VAL A 119 -14.76 -18.03 -28.12
C VAL A 119 -13.48 -18.52 -27.44
N PHE A 120 -12.79 -17.59 -26.79
CA PHE A 120 -11.54 -17.83 -26.08
C PHE A 120 -11.60 -17.30 -24.66
N LEU A 121 -10.72 -17.82 -23.81
CA LEU A 121 -10.46 -17.26 -22.50
C LEU A 121 -9.05 -16.66 -22.49
N LEU A 122 -8.95 -15.39 -22.10
CA LEU A 122 -7.67 -14.80 -21.72
C LEU A 122 -7.52 -14.92 -20.21
N GLY A 123 -6.39 -15.46 -19.77
CA GLY A 123 -6.08 -15.62 -18.36
C GLY A 123 -4.81 -14.87 -17.99
N ARG A 124 -4.87 -14.12 -16.87
CA ARG A 124 -3.70 -13.51 -16.20
C ARG A 124 -4.02 -13.29 -14.73
N ALA A 125 -3.23 -13.87 -13.82
CA ALA A 125 -3.45 -13.80 -12.37
C ALA A 125 -4.94 -13.94 -11.95
N GLN A 126 -5.53 -12.86 -11.41
CA GLN A 126 -6.93 -12.76 -10.98
C GLN A 126 -7.79 -12.02 -12.00
N THR A 127 -7.48 -12.14 -13.28
CA THR A 127 -8.26 -11.55 -14.37
C THR A 127 -8.45 -12.60 -15.45
N PHE A 128 -9.70 -12.93 -15.68
CA PHE A 128 -10.13 -13.88 -16.68
C PHE A 128 -11.10 -13.17 -17.61
N ILE A 129 -10.77 -13.11 -18.89
CA ILE A 129 -11.57 -12.40 -19.88
C ILE A 129 -12.04 -13.39 -20.92
N LYS A 130 -13.34 -13.61 -20.95
CA LYS A 130 -13.95 -14.42 -22.00
C LYS A 130 -14.31 -13.48 -23.15
N LEU A 131 -13.78 -13.74 -24.34
CA LEU A 131 -14.04 -12.91 -25.52
C LEU A 131 -14.32 -13.76 -26.76
N GLN A 132 -15.01 -13.15 -27.71
CA GLN A 132 -15.30 -13.72 -29.01
C GLN A 132 -14.45 -13.01 -30.06
N VAL A 133 -13.70 -13.80 -30.82
CA VAL A 133 -12.74 -13.32 -31.81
C VAL A 133 -13.04 -13.96 -33.16
N LYS A 134 -12.91 -13.18 -34.22
CA LYS A 134 -12.87 -13.69 -35.59
C LYS A 134 -11.71 -13.06 -36.35
N LEU A 135 -11.22 -13.76 -37.36
CA LEU A 135 -10.25 -13.20 -38.30
C LEU A 135 -10.99 -12.57 -39.47
N VAL A 136 -10.57 -11.38 -39.91
CA VAL A 136 -11.16 -10.65 -41.04
C VAL A 136 -10.04 -10.17 -41.95
N ARG A 137 -10.19 -10.33 -43.26
CA ARG A 137 -9.28 -9.74 -44.25
C ARG A 137 -9.56 -8.25 -44.38
N GLU A 138 -8.52 -7.43 -44.34
CA GLU A 138 -8.66 -5.97 -44.52
C GLU A 138 -8.83 -5.57 -45.99
N SER A 139 -8.42 -6.42 -46.92
CA SER A 139 -8.45 -6.15 -48.36
C SER A 139 -8.97 -7.35 -49.14
N ASP A 140 -9.61 -7.07 -50.28
CA ASP A 140 -10.11 -8.06 -51.23
C ASP A 140 -9.01 -8.70 -52.08
N VAL A 141 -7.79 -8.16 -52.02
CA VAL A 141 -6.63 -8.69 -52.72
C VAL A 141 -6.25 -10.06 -52.14
N PRO A 142 -6.09 -11.11 -52.97
CA PRO A 142 -5.58 -12.40 -52.51
C PRO A 142 -4.27 -12.24 -51.74
N GLY A 143 -4.21 -12.77 -50.50
CA GLY A 143 -3.05 -12.63 -49.62
C GLY A 143 -3.01 -11.34 -48.79
N GLY A 144 -4.08 -10.52 -48.81
CA GLY A 144 -4.19 -9.35 -47.95
C GLY A 144 -4.08 -9.68 -46.45
N PRO A 145 -3.68 -8.70 -45.62
CA PRO A 145 -3.48 -8.90 -44.19
C PRO A 145 -4.77 -9.32 -43.49
N VAL A 146 -4.61 -10.21 -42.51
CA VAL A 146 -5.71 -10.75 -41.71
C VAL A 146 -5.60 -10.18 -40.30
N VAL A 147 -6.68 -9.58 -39.81
CA VAL A 147 -6.73 -8.96 -38.49
C VAL A 147 -7.69 -9.72 -37.58
N ALA A 148 -7.24 -10.00 -36.36
CA ALA A 148 -8.09 -10.53 -35.31
C ALA A 148 -8.98 -9.41 -34.76
N MET A 149 -10.29 -9.60 -34.86
CA MET A 149 -11.30 -8.64 -34.45
C MET A 149 -12.05 -9.14 -33.21
N VAL A 150 -12.19 -8.26 -32.22
CA VAL A 150 -12.99 -8.46 -31.01
C VAL A 150 -14.28 -7.67 -31.15
N ARG A 151 -15.40 -8.29 -30.78
CA ARG A 151 -16.68 -7.59 -30.67
C ARG A 151 -16.86 -7.08 -29.25
N ASP A 152 -17.21 -5.81 -29.11
CA ASP A 152 -17.54 -5.15 -27.84
C ASP A 152 -18.83 -4.34 -28.01
N GLY A 153 -19.95 -4.99 -27.73
CA GLY A 153 -21.30 -4.51 -28.01
C GLY A 153 -21.55 -4.41 -29.52
N THR A 154 -21.90 -3.20 -29.96
CA THR A 154 -22.11 -2.88 -31.38
C THR A 154 -20.82 -2.59 -32.14
N ARG A 155 -19.71 -2.36 -31.42
CA ARG A 155 -18.43 -1.99 -32.02
C ARG A 155 -17.55 -3.20 -32.25
N ARG A 156 -16.68 -3.09 -33.26
CA ARG A 156 -15.62 -4.06 -33.55
C ARG A 156 -14.30 -3.34 -33.45
N TYR A 157 -13.38 -3.92 -32.69
CA TYR A 157 -12.03 -3.41 -32.51
C TYR A 157 -11.04 -4.45 -33.03
N SER A 158 -9.89 -4.02 -33.53
CA SER A 158 -8.75 -4.92 -33.65
C SER A 158 -8.40 -5.43 -32.25
N LEU A 159 -7.97 -6.68 -32.13
CA LEU A 159 -7.56 -7.26 -30.85
C LEU A 159 -6.42 -6.43 -30.23
N ARG A 160 -5.49 -5.92 -31.04
CA ARG A 160 -4.40 -5.04 -30.59
C ARG A 160 -4.94 -3.78 -29.92
N THR A 161 -5.81 -3.03 -30.60
CA THR A 161 -6.42 -1.80 -30.06
C THR A 161 -7.23 -2.09 -28.81
N TRP A 162 -7.99 -3.19 -28.78
CA TRP A 162 -8.77 -3.57 -27.61
C TRP A 162 -7.88 -3.94 -26.41
N LEU A 163 -6.78 -4.67 -26.62
CA LEU A 163 -5.83 -5.01 -25.55
C LEU A 163 -5.21 -3.77 -24.90
N GLU A 164 -5.04 -2.67 -25.65
CA GLU A 164 -4.54 -1.39 -25.12
C GLU A 164 -5.56 -0.69 -24.21
N THR A 165 -6.86 -0.98 -24.36
CA THR A 165 -7.91 -0.44 -23.46
C THR A 165 -7.95 -1.14 -22.10
N LEU A 166 -7.31 -2.31 -21.96
CA LEU A 166 -7.26 -3.02 -20.69
C LEU A 166 -6.52 -2.19 -19.64
N GLN A 167 -7.03 -2.20 -18.41
CA GLN A 167 -6.40 -1.55 -17.28
C GLN A 167 -4.92 -1.96 -17.19
N LYS A 168 -4.03 -0.97 -17.03
CA LYS A 168 -2.58 -1.21 -16.91
C LYS A 168 -2.35 -2.22 -15.79
N HIS A 169 -1.80 -3.36 -16.15
CA HIS A 169 -1.50 -4.41 -15.20
C HIS A 169 -0.38 -3.96 -14.28
N ARG A 170 -0.68 -3.90 -12.99
CA ARG A 170 0.32 -3.80 -11.94
C ARG A 170 0.23 -5.11 -11.18
N MET A 171 1.24 -5.97 -11.28
CA MET A 171 1.32 -7.13 -10.39
C MET A 171 1.39 -6.61 -8.96
N PRO A 172 0.40 -6.88 -8.10
CA PRO A 172 0.56 -6.62 -6.69
C PRO A 172 1.69 -7.52 -6.18
N ASN A 173 2.68 -6.92 -5.51
CA ASN A 173 3.82 -7.61 -4.93
C ASN A 173 4.87 -8.16 -5.92
N ILE A 174 5.14 -7.51 -7.06
CA ILE A 174 6.30 -7.86 -7.90
C ILE A 174 7.59 -7.90 -7.09
N ASP A 175 7.74 -6.96 -6.15
CA ASP A 175 8.89 -6.90 -5.27
C ASP A 175 9.04 -8.19 -4.46
N ARG A 176 7.92 -8.76 -3.98
CA ARG A 176 7.92 -10.01 -3.21
C ARG A 176 8.27 -11.21 -4.08
N LEU A 177 7.71 -11.31 -5.29
CA LEU A 177 8.02 -12.42 -6.20
C LEU A 177 9.47 -12.34 -6.69
N ALA A 178 9.94 -11.14 -7.06
CA ALA A 178 11.32 -10.90 -7.46
C ALA A 178 12.28 -11.28 -6.32
N LEU A 179 11.98 -10.89 -5.08
CA LEU A 179 12.74 -11.30 -3.90
C LEU A 179 12.72 -12.82 -3.69
N GLN A 180 11.58 -13.49 -3.90
CA GLN A 180 11.49 -14.95 -3.80
C GLN A 180 12.31 -15.67 -4.87
N LEU A 181 12.24 -15.23 -6.13
CA LEU A 181 13.01 -15.79 -7.24
C LEU A 181 14.51 -15.54 -7.04
N GLN A 182 14.87 -14.34 -6.62
CA GLN A 182 16.24 -13.99 -6.25
C GLN A 182 16.75 -14.86 -5.11
N HIS A 183 15.94 -15.07 -4.06
CA HIS A 183 16.27 -15.96 -2.94
C HIS A 183 16.46 -17.42 -3.40
N GLN A 184 15.55 -17.95 -4.23
CA GLN A 184 15.68 -19.30 -4.80
C GLN A 184 16.94 -19.43 -5.67
N GLN A 185 17.24 -18.41 -6.48
CA GLN A 185 18.44 -18.40 -7.30
C GLN A 185 19.70 -18.37 -6.43
N TRP A 186 19.71 -17.56 -5.37
CA TRP A 186 20.81 -17.53 -4.39
C TRP A 186 21.00 -18.89 -3.71
N GLN A 187 19.92 -19.52 -3.24
CA GLN A 187 19.98 -20.87 -2.66
C GLN A 187 20.51 -21.92 -3.65
N LYS A 188 20.09 -21.86 -4.92
CA LYS A 188 20.55 -22.79 -5.97
C LYS A 188 22.02 -22.60 -6.33
N THR A 189 22.49 -21.36 -6.42
CA THR A 189 23.88 -21.10 -6.81
C THR A 189 24.87 -21.41 -5.70
N GLY A 190 24.49 -21.22 -4.42
CA GLY A 190 25.37 -21.42 -3.26
C GLY A 190 26.63 -20.55 -3.25
N ARG A 191 26.80 -19.65 -4.23
CA ARG A 191 27.99 -18.82 -4.39
C ARG A 191 27.81 -17.53 -3.60
N PRO A 192 28.76 -17.16 -2.71
CA PRO A 192 28.76 -15.84 -2.13
C PRO A 192 28.99 -14.82 -3.26
N PHE A 193 28.17 -13.78 -3.33
CA PHE A 193 28.45 -12.63 -4.17
C PHE A 193 29.18 -11.58 -3.35
N ARG A 194 30.12 -10.88 -3.98
CA ARG A 194 30.81 -9.76 -3.32
C ARG A 194 29.84 -8.60 -3.25
N PHE A 195 29.35 -8.30 -2.06
CA PHE A 195 28.38 -7.22 -1.84
C PHE A 195 28.81 -5.89 -2.49
N LYS A 196 30.10 -5.55 -2.46
CA LYS A 196 30.66 -4.32 -3.06
C LYS A 196 30.57 -4.26 -4.60
N GLU A 197 30.48 -5.41 -5.26
CA GLU A 197 30.38 -5.49 -6.73
C GLU A 197 28.92 -5.34 -7.20
N LEU A 198 27.94 -5.30 -6.28
CA LEU A 198 26.56 -5.04 -6.62
C LEU A 198 26.36 -3.55 -7.02
N PRO A 199 25.44 -3.26 -7.95
CA PRO A 199 25.01 -1.91 -8.25
C PRO A 199 24.58 -1.15 -6.98
N ALA A 200 24.85 0.16 -6.94
CA ALA A 200 24.62 0.99 -5.75
C ALA A 200 23.15 0.94 -5.29
N GLU A 201 22.22 0.84 -6.23
CA GLU A 201 20.78 0.75 -6.01
C GLU A 201 20.43 -0.55 -5.26
N ILE A 202 21.02 -1.68 -5.67
CA ILE A 202 20.79 -2.97 -5.02
C ILE A 202 21.40 -2.96 -3.61
N ARG A 203 22.60 -2.39 -3.45
CA ARG A 203 23.25 -2.24 -2.14
C ARG A 203 22.42 -1.39 -1.20
N SER A 204 21.92 -0.25 -1.66
CA SER A 204 21.02 0.63 -0.90
C SER A 204 19.74 -0.10 -0.47
N ARG A 205 19.13 -0.91 -1.34
CA ARG A 205 17.95 -1.72 -0.98
C ARG A 205 18.24 -2.80 0.04
N ILE A 206 19.39 -3.47 -0.06
CA ILE A 206 19.83 -4.45 0.95
C ILE A 206 20.07 -3.75 2.28
N PHE A 207 20.73 -2.58 2.29
CA PHE A 207 20.90 -1.80 3.51
C PHE A 207 19.56 -1.40 4.12
N LEU A 208 18.63 -0.87 3.32
CA LEU A 208 17.29 -0.51 3.79
C LEU A 208 16.57 -1.72 4.42
N PHE A 209 16.63 -2.88 3.79
CA PHE A 209 16.07 -4.10 4.34
C PHE A 209 16.73 -4.50 5.67
N ALA A 210 18.05 -4.38 5.75
CA ALA A 210 18.83 -4.81 6.90
C ALA A 210 18.76 -3.83 8.10
N VAL A 211 18.60 -2.53 7.86
CA VAL A 211 18.40 -1.52 8.92
C VAL A 211 16.94 -1.41 9.36
N GLY A 212 16.01 -1.80 8.50
CA GLY A 212 14.58 -1.68 8.74
C GLY A 212 13.95 -0.48 8.02
N PRO A 213 12.63 -0.53 7.73
CA PRO A 213 11.96 0.52 6.95
C PRO A 213 11.63 1.78 7.75
N TYR A 214 11.71 1.73 9.09
CA TYR A 214 11.38 2.85 9.98
C TYR A 214 12.57 3.16 10.90
N VAL A 215 12.70 4.43 11.27
CA VAL A 215 13.63 4.91 12.29
C VAL A 215 12.93 5.96 13.16
N GLU A 216 13.39 6.11 14.40
CA GLU A 216 12.91 7.12 15.34
C GLU A 216 14.01 8.14 15.56
N PRO A 217 13.97 9.29 14.86
CA PRO A 217 14.93 10.35 15.12
C PRO A 217 14.81 10.82 16.56
N SER A 218 15.96 11.00 17.22
CA SER A 218 16.03 11.74 18.46
C SER A 218 17.01 12.90 18.33
N TYR A 219 16.69 14.00 18.98
CA TYR A 219 17.53 15.18 19.03
C TYR A 219 18.33 15.16 20.33
N GLN A 220 19.65 15.27 20.22
CA GLN A 220 20.53 15.40 21.38
C GLN A 220 21.15 16.79 21.32
N SER A 221 21.03 17.53 22.41
CA SER A 221 21.72 18.80 22.61
C SER A 221 22.82 18.59 23.63
N ASP A 222 24.06 18.58 23.18
CA ASP A 222 25.22 18.52 24.07
C ASP A 222 25.77 19.94 24.23
N PHE A 223 25.72 20.46 25.45
CA PHE A 223 26.35 21.72 25.81
C PHE A 223 27.80 21.48 26.19
N PHE A 224 28.73 22.13 25.51
CA PHE A 224 30.14 22.10 25.87
C PHE A 224 30.74 23.50 25.88
N MET A 225 31.78 23.70 26.70
CA MET A 225 32.53 24.95 26.68
C MET A 225 33.60 24.90 25.59
N LEU A 226 33.52 25.82 24.62
CA LEU A 226 34.57 26.06 23.64
C LEU A 226 35.04 27.52 23.80
N LYS A 227 36.34 27.72 24.02
CA LYS A 227 36.97 29.06 24.12
C LYS A 227 36.31 30.03 25.12
N GLY A 228 35.76 29.53 26.23
CA GLY A 228 35.12 30.34 27.26
C GLY A 228 33.66 30.72 26.99
N GLY A 229 33.06 30.23 25.90
CA GLY A 229 31.62 30.29 25.63
C GLY A 229 30.97 28.92 25.71
N TRP A 230 29.69 28.88 26.11
CA TRP A 230 28.86 27.68 25.98
C TRP A 230 28.40 27.54 24.53
N GLU A 231 28.82 26.47 23.86
CA GLU A 231 28.32 26.07 22.55
C GLU A 231 27.34 24.91 22.71
N ASN A 232 26.26 24.91 21.92
CA ASN A 232 25.28 23.83 21.86
C ASN A 232 25.48 23.06 20.57
N ASN A 233 25.92 21.81 20.67
CA ASN A 233 26.00 20.91 19.53
C ASN A 233 24.71 20.12 19.42
N LEU A 234 23.94 20.47 18.39
CA LEU A 234 22.69 19.82 18.04
C LEU A 234 22.99 18.61 17.16
N GLU A 235 22.96 17.42 17.74
CA GLU A 235 23.15 16.17 17.02
C GLU A 235 21.82 15.49 16.71
N LEU A 236 21.60 15.20 15.42
CA LEU A 236 20.50 14.35 14.97
C LEU A 236 20.90 12.87 15.05
N ASN A 237 20.33 12.16 16.02
CA ASN A 237 20.50 10.72 16.14
C ASN A 237 19.41 9.98 15.35
N ILE A 238 19.74 9.59 14.12
CA ILE A 238 18.80 8.90 13.20
C ILE A 238 18.67 7.41 13.52
N THR A 239 19.65 6.82 14.22
CA THR A 239 19.59 5.41 14.57
C THR A 239 18.54 5.12 15.64
N GLY A 240 18.12 6.15 16.39
CA GLY A 240 17.28 6.02 17.57
C GLY A 240 17.98 5.23 18.66
N LYS A 241 17.42 5.23 19.87
CA LYS A 241 17.85 4.28 20.93
C LYS A 241 17.16 2.93 20.81
N GLY A 242 16.12 2.83 19.96
CA GLY A 242 15.09 1.82 20.10
C GLY A 242 14.40 1.94 21.46
N VAL A 243 13.14 1.54 21.57
CA VAL A 243 12.55 1.40 22.91
C VAL A 243 13.22 0.19 23.56
N SER A 244 14.01 0.43 24.61
CA SER A 244 14.54 -0.62 25.48
C SER A 244 13.37 -1.50 25.93
N ARG A 245 13.41 -2.78 25.56
CA ARG A 245 12.36 -3.79 25.84
C ARG A 245 12.30 -4.11 27.33
N ARG A 246 11.94 -3.13 28.16
CA ARG A 246 11.79 -3.27 29.61
C ARG A 246 10.43 -2.75 30.05
N VAL A 247 9.34 -3.35 29.58
CA VAL A 247 8.04 -3.23 30.26
C VAL A 247 7.25 -4.53 30.09
N SER A 248 6.96 -5.13 31.25
CA SER A 248 5.86 -6.01 31.69
C SER A 248 4.95 -6.68 30.64
N ASP A 249 4.65 -7.97 30.88
CA ASP A 249 3.72 -8.86 30.16
C ASP A 249 2.22 -8.44 30.24
N GLU A 250 1.92 -7.14 30.29
CA GLU A 250 0.54 -6.68 30.31
C GLU A 250 -0.02 -6.57 28.89
N TRP A 251 -1.29 -6.94 28.76
CA TRP A 251 -2.10 -6.91 27.53
C TRP A 251 -2.05 -5.57 26.76
N HIS A 252 -1.59 -4.49 27.39
CA HIS A 252 -1.23 -3.20 26.83
C HIS A 252 -0.16 -3.24 25.70
N VAL A 253 0.68 -4.29 25.63
CA VAL A 253 1.74 -4.40 24.60
C VAL A 253 1.21 -4.42 23.16
N ASN A 254 -0.05 -4.84 22.93
CA ASN A 254 -0.67 -4.79 21.60
C ASN A 254 -1.34 -3.44 21.28
N ALA A 255 -1.64 -2.63 22.30
CA ALA A 255 -2.16 -1.27 22.16
C ALA A 255 -1.04 -0.23 22.01
N LEU A 256 0.13 -0.53 22.60
CA LEU A 256 1.34 0.26 22.48
C LEU A 256 1.88 0.31 21.04
N HIS A 257 2.58 1.40 20.72
CA HIS A 257 3.20 1.65 19.42
C HIS A 257 3.87 0.38 18.87
N LYS A 258 3.68 0.09 17.57
CA LYS A 258 4.39 -1.00 16.90
C LYS A 258 5.88 -0.84 17.21
N GLN A 259 6.42 -1.67 18.08
CA GLN A 259 7.81 -1.56 18.48
C GLN A 259 8.65 -1.74 17.22
N LEU A 260 9.47 -0.74 16.90
CA LEU A 260 10.37 -0.85 15.77
C LEU A 260 11.51 -1.76 16.20
N ALA A 261 11.89 -2.68 15.32
CA ALA A 261 13.14 -3.41 15.50
C ALA A 261 14.26 -2.38 15.59
N PRO A 262 15.19 -2.51 16.55
CA PRO A 262 16.33 -1.60 16.63
C PRO A 262 17.11 -1.65 15.32
N VAL A 263 17.62 -0.50 14.89
CA VAL A 263 18.50 -0.41 13.73
C VAL A 263 19.70 -1.32 13.99
N ASN A 264 20.05 -2.18 13.03
CA ASN A 264 21.22 -3.05 13.14
C ASN A 264 22.52 -2.22 13.07
N LEU A 265 22.97 -1.72 14.22
CA LEU A 265 24.17 -0.88 14.35
C LEU A 265 25.44 -1.60 13.89
N GLY A 266 25.48 -2.94 13.95
CA GLY A 266 26.62 -3.72 13.47
C GLY A 266 26.94 -3.45 11.99
N LEU A 267 25.94 -3.09 11.16
CA LEU A 267 26.17 -2.70 9.76
C LEU A 267 26.96 -1.40 9.63
N LEU A 268 26.80 -0.48 10.57
CA LEU A 268 27.52 0.79 10.62
C LEU A 268 28.98 0.61 11.05
N GLU A 269 29.31 -0.52 11.68
CA GLU A 269 30.63 -0.81 12.23
C GLU A 269 31.53 -1.62 11.28
N ILE A 270 30.98 -2.23 10.23
CA ILE A 270 31.74 -3.10 9.29
C ILE A 270 32.90 -2.38 8.61
N SER A 271 32.64 -1.18 8.05
CA SER A 271 33.68 -0.36 7.40
C SER A 271 33.21 1.07 7.21
N LYS A 272 34.14 2.02 7.03
CA LYS A 272 33.80 3.43 6.74
C LYS A 272 32.94 3.59 5.47
N ALA A 273 33.20 2.80 4.43
CA ALA A 273 32.43 2.83 3.19
C ALA A 273 31.01 2.30 3.40
N THR A 274 30.87 1.14 4.07
CA THR A 274 29.58 0.55 4.45
C THR A 274 28.77 1.53 5.30
N ARG A 275 29.41 2.14 6.30
CA ARG A 275 28.79 3.14 7.17
C ARG A 275 28.22 4.31 6.36
N LYS A 276 28.98 4.85 5.42
CA LYS A 276 28.53 5.98 4.58
C LYS A 276 27.29 5.63 3.75
N GLU A 277 27.27 4.45 3.13
CA GLU A 277 26.13 4.00 2.32
C GLU A 277 24.90 3.69 3.16
N CYS A 278 25.10 2.99 4.27
CA CYS A 278 24.05 2.66 5.23
C CYS A 278 23.43 3.92 5.84
N MET A 279 24.25 4.90 6.25
CA MET A 279 23.77 6.21 6.71
C MET A 279 23.00 6.97 5.62
N SER A 280 23.40 6.84 4.36
CA SER A 280 22.63 7.42 3.24
C SER A 280 21.25 6.76 3.10
N ALA A 281 21.16 5.44 3.22
CA ALA A 281 19.89 4.71 3.17
C ALA A 281 18.98 5.05 4.36
N LEU A 282 19.54 5.07 5.59
CA LEU A 282 18.86 5.51 6.82
C LEU A 282 18.31 6.94 6.70
N ARG A 283 19.04 7.83 6.03
CA ARG A 283 18.60 9.21 5.82
C ARG A 283 17.48 9.28 4.78
N LYS A 284 17.68 8.71 3.60
CA LYS A 284 16.82 8.97 2.43
C LYS A 284 15.61 8.05 2.30
N ASP A 285 15.76 6.78 2.68
CA ASP A 285 14.84 5.73 2.23
C ASP A 285 13.98 5.14 3.35
N THR A 286 14.30 5.42 4.62
CA THR A 286 13.46 5.03 5.77
C THR A 286 12.38 6.07 6.07
N THR A 287 11.26 5.59 6.60
CA THR A 287 10.23 6.43 7.20
C THR A 287 10.72 6.94 8.56
N LYS A 288 10.69 8.27 8.73
CA LYS A 288 11.02 8.92 10.00
C LYS A 288 9.76 8.94 10.85
N ARG A 289 9.76 8.20 11.96
CA ARG A 289 8.63 8.15 12.88
C ARG A 289 8.84 9.14 14.02
N TYR A 290 7.85 9.99 14.25
CA TYR A 290 7.78 10.89 15.38
C TYR A 290 6.58 10.49 16.24
N MET A 291 6.83 10.31 17.53
CA MET A 291 5.82 9.94 18.54
C MET A 291 5.59 11.06 19.55
N ASP A 292 6.29 12.17 19.39
CA ASP A 292 6.33 13.29 20.31
C ASP A 292 6.26 14.56 19.47
N LEU A 293 5.32 15.44 19.83
CA LEU A 293 5.05 16.67 19.11
C LEU A 293 6.21 17.67 19.20
N ASP A 294 6.91 17.71 20.34
CA ASP A 294 8.07 18.59 20.54
C ASP A 294 9.20 18.23 19.57
N LEU A 295 9.39 16.93 19.32
CA LEU A 295 10.35 16.47 18.32
C LEU A 295 9.94 16.89 16.91
N VAL A 296 8.64 16.89 16.59
CA VAL A 296 8.17 17.37 15.28
C VAL A 296 8.46 18.86 15.12
N ASP A 297 8.13 19.68 16.13
CA ASP A 297 8.35 21.13 16.12
C ASP A 297 9.84 21.50 16.00
N GLN A 298 10.72 20.66 16.56
CA GLN A 298 12.17 20.84 16.53
C GLN A 298 12.83 20.49 15.18
N ILE A 299 12.11 19.90 14.21
CA ILE A 299 12.67 19.55 12.89
C ILE A 299 13.42 20.71 12.22
N PRO A 300 12.85 21.94 12.10
CA PRO A 300 13.53 23.04 11.44
C PRO A 300 14.82 23.49 12.14
N LEU A 301 14.88 23.33 13.47
CA LEU A 301 16.02 23.71 14.31
C LEU A 301 17.16 22.71 14.19
N TYR A 302 16.87 21.42 14.30
CA TYR A 302 17.89 20.36 14.37
C TYR A 302 18.28 19.77 13.01
N ILE A 303 17.49 20.00 11.98
CA ILE A 303 17.77 19.49 10.63
C ILE A 303 18.13 20.67 9.74
N PRO A 304 19.44 20.84 9.43
CA PRO A 304 19.89 21.90 8.55
C PRO A 304 19.12 21.89 7.22
N ALA A 305 18.86 23.05 6.63
CA ALA A 305 18.10 23.15 5.39
C ALA A 305 18.62 22.22 4.27
N THR A 306 19.95 22.03 4.19
CA THR A 306 20.61 21.11 3.25
C THR A 306 20.24 19.63 3.44
N HIS A 307 19.81 19.26 4.65
CA HIS A 307 19.47 17.91 5.07
C HIS A 307 17.96 17.65 5.14
N ARG A 308 17.11 18.69 5.08
CA ARG A 308 15.64 18.52 5.07
C ARG A 308 15.13 17.71 3.88
N ASN A 309 15.88 17.75 2.78
CA ASN A 309 15.71 16.88 1.61
C ASN A 309 15.79 15.37 1.90
N TYR A 310 16.23 14.96 3.10
CA TYR A 310 16.31 13.56 3.49
C TYR A 310 14.97 13.01 4.00
N ILE A 311 14.08 13.87 4.51
CA ILE A 311 12.76 13.45 4.98
C ILE A 311 11.84 13.34 3.77
N ARG A 312 11.83 12.15 3.16
CA ARG A 312 10.91 11.80 2.07
C ARG A 312 9.64 11.14 2.56
N ARG A 313 9.75 10.41 3.67
CA ARG A 313 8.69 9.62 4.28
C ARG A 313 8.63 9.95 5.76
N LEU A 314 7.46 10.35 6.24
CA LEU A 314 7.22 10.75 7.62
C LEU A 314 6.04 9.94 8.17
N GLU A 315 6.17 9.39 9.37
CA GLU A 315 5.06 8.82 10.16
C GLU A 315 4.87 9.70 11.39
N LEU A 316 3.68 10.25 11.54
CA LEU A 316 3.25 10.95 12.75
C LEU A 316 2.41 9.96 13.56
N ALA A 317 3.03 9.40 14.59
CA ALA A 317 2.42 8.44 15.51
C ALA A 317 2.12 9.15 16.84
N LEU A 318 1.34 10.21 16.74
CA LEU A 318 1.05 11.15 17.82
C LEU A 318 -0.22 10.75 18.59
N THR A 319 -0.40 11.31 19.80
CA THR A 319 -1.67 11.19 20.52
C THR A 319 -2.76 12.05 19.85
N HIS A 320 -4.03 11.86 20.24
CA HIS A 320 -5.09 12.73 19.73
C HIS A 320 -4.91 14.18 20.18
N ALA A 321 -4.40 14.40 21.40
CA ALA A 321 -4.08 15.74 21.91
C ALA A 321 -3.02 16.41 21.04
N ASP A 322 -1.93 15.69 20.77
CA ASP A 322 -0.86 16.18 19.92
C ASP A 322 -1.32 16.48 18.49
N PHE A 323 -2.25 15.69 17.93
CA PHE A 323 -2.82 16.00 16.62
C PHE A 323 -3.70 17.27 16.66
N ILE A 324 -4.48 17.45 17.72
CA ILE A 324 -5.30 18.65 17.93
C ILE A 324 -4.40 19.88 18.02
N GLU A 325 -3.32 19.79 18.79
CA GLU A 325 -2.33 20.86 18.93
C GLU A 325 -1.54 21.08 17.65
N MET A 326 -1.04 20.04 17.00
CA MET A 326 -0.22 20.16 15.78
C MET A 326 -0.96 20.92 14.68
N PHE A 327 -2.22 20.56 14.45
CA PHE A 327 -3.04 21.07 13.34
C PHE A 327 -3.93 22.26 13.72
N HIS A 328 -3.81 22.77 14.96
CA HIS A 328 -4.69 23.82 15.52
C HIS A 328 -6.17 23.48 15.30
N CYS A 329 -6.56 22.25 15.62
CA CYS A 329 -7.94 21.82 15.51
C CYS A 329 -8.82 22.67 16.44
N GLN A 330 -9.92 23.21 15.92
CA GLN A 330 -10.84 24.05 16.68
C GLN A 330 -11.88 23.21 17.41
N ILE A 331 -11.39 22.25 18.20
CA ILE A 331 -12.18 21.34 19.04
C ILE A 331 -12.14 21.90 20.46
N ARG A 332 -13.29 22.14 21.09
CA ARG A 332 -13.31 22.62 22.48
C ARG A 332 -13.03 21.46 23.44
N PRO A 333 -12.38 21.71 24.59
CA PRO A 333 -11.91 23.02 25.10
C PRO A 333 -10.54 23.46 24.54
N PHE A 334 -9.90 22.68 23.67
CA PHE A 334 -8.51 22.88 23.24
C PHE A 334 -8.28 24.14 22.37
N SER A 335 -9.33 24.76 21.85
CA SER A 335 -9.27 25.83 20.85
C SER A 335 -8.98 27.24 21.37
N TYR A 336 -9.25 27.59 22.64
CA TYR A 336 -9.39 29.00 23.04
C TYR A 336 -8.12 29.62 23.67
N ASP A 337 -7.53 29.02 24.70
CA ASP A 337 -6.50 29.72 25.49
C ASP A 337 -5.05 29.36 25.12
N HIS A 338 -4.80 28.13 24.66
CA HIS A 338 -3.44 27.71 24.29
C HIS A 338 -3.01 28.17 22.88
N GLN A 339 -3.97 28.32 21.96
CA GLN A 339 -3.68 28.68 20.57
C GLN A 339 -3.45 30.18 20.37
N ALA A 340 -4.07 31.04 21.17
CA ALA A 340 -3.95 32.50 21.03
C ALA A 340 -2.53 33.03 21.23
N ASN A 341 -1.68 32.29 21.95
CA ASN A 341 -0.29 32.66 22.22
C ASN A 341 0.72 32.02 21.24
N GLN A 342 0.31 31.04 20.43
CA GLN A 342 1.20 30.42 19.46
C GLN A 342 1.23 31.24 18.17
N LEU A 343 2.39 31.84 17.87
CA LEU A 343 2.62 32.64 16.66
C LEU A 343 2.41 31.85 15.35
N ALA A 344 2.55 30.52 15.39
CA ALA A 344 2.52 29.66 14.23
C ALA A 344 2.12 28.21 14.60
N PRO A 345 1.24 27.54 13.83
CA PRO A 345 0.93 26.12 14.02
C PRO A 345 2.17 25.24 13.80
N ILE A 346 2.35 24.19 14.62
CA ILE A 346 3.46 23.22 14.47
C ILE A 346 3.37 22.49 13.12
N ALA A 347 2.16 22.31 12.58
CA ALA A 347 1.96 21.80 11.23
C ALA A 347 2.68 22.60 10.12
N ASN A 348 3.17 23.81 10.39
CA ASN A 348 4.08 24.52 9.47
C ASN A 348 5.34 23.72 9.12
N VAL A 349 5.78 22.82 9.99
CA VAL A 349 6.88 21.89 9.72
C VAL A 349 6.60 21.03 8.48
N LEU A 350 5.34 20.71 8.19
CA LEU A 350 4.96 19.90 7.03
C LEU A 350 4.93 20.67 5.71
N ARG A 351 5.03 22.00 5.74
CA ARG A 351 4.94 22.81 4.53
C ARG A 351 6.07 22.48 3.55
N LYS A 352 5.78 22.71 2.26
CA LYS A 352 6.69 22.40 1.15
C LYS A 352 8.04 23.13 1.23
N ASP A 353 8.09 24.31 1.83
CA ASP A 353 9.31 25.08 2.10
C ASP A 353 10.16 24.48 3.24
N CYS A 354 9.52 23.84 4.22
CA CYS A 354 10.23 23.15 5.29
C CYS A 354 10.71 21.74 4.85
N LEU A 355 9.82 20.94 4.27
CA LEU A 355 10.08 19.55 3.86
C LEU A 355 9.82 19.35 2.35
N PRO A 356 10.68 19.88 1.46
CA PRO A 356 10.42 19.97 0.02
C PRO A 356 10.35 18.62 -0.71
N LEU A 357 10.97 17.57 -0.15
CA LEU A 357 10.98 16.23 -0.75
C LEU A 357 10.06 15.25 -0.03
N LEU A 358 9.24 15.71 0.92
CA LEU A 358 8.23 14.89 1.59
C LEU A 358 7.20 14.43 0.56
N ASN A 359 7.23 13.14 0.25
CA ASN A 359 6.35 12.55 -0.77
C ASN A 359 5.33 11.57 -0.19
N HIS A 360 5.49 11.21 1.08
CA HIS A 360 4.64 10.27 1.78
C HIS A 360 4.52 10.66 3.25
N LEU A 361 3.28 10.82 3.71
CA LEU A 361 2.93 11.09 5.11
C LEU A 361 1.98 10.00 5.61
N GLU A 362 2.37 9.34 6.70
CA GLU A 362 1.54 8.39 7.42
C GLU A 362 1.03 9.06 8.70
N LEU A 363 -0.28 9.14 8.86
CA LEU A 363 -0.92 9.63 10.09
C LEU A 363 -1.46 8.42 10.86
N ARG A 364 -0.84 8.14 12.00
CA ARG A 364 -1.14 6.96 12.80
C ARG A 364 -1.88 7.35 14.07
N PHE A 365 -3.13 6.94 14.17
CA PHE A 365 -3.97 7.21 15.34
C PHE A 365 -3.78 6.15 16.44
N MET A 366 -3.62 6.61 17.68
CA MET A 366 -3.51 5.76 18.87
C MET A 366 -4.86 5.24 19.34
N PRO A 367 -4.93 4.11 20.07
CA PRO A 367 -6.19 3.64 20.62
C PRO A 367 -6.72 4.62 21.66
N THR A 368 -8.02 4.84 21.72
CA THR A 368 -8.64 5.55 22.86
C THR A 368 -9.00 4.59 24.00
N VAL A 369 -8.36 3.42 24.09
CA VAL A 369 -8.60 2.48 25.20
C VAL A 369 -7.78 2.90 26.43
N GLU A 370 -6.62 3.50 26.21
CA GLU A 370 -5.79 4.03 27.29
C GLU A 370 -6.21 5.46 27.59
N PRO A 371 -6.56 5.79 28.86
CA PRO A 371 -6.97 7.13 29.25
C PRO A 371 -5.96 8.20 28.81
N THR A 372 -4.66 7.92 28.91
CA THR A 372 -3.57 8.83 28.53
C THR A 372 -3.60 9.29 27.07
N TYR A 373 -4.27 8.56 26.16
CA TYR A 373 -4.40 8.97 24.75
C TYR A 373 -5.70 9.73 24.44
N TYR A 374 -6.60 9.86 25.42
CA TYR A 374 -7.73 10.78 25.30
C TYR A 374 -7.26 12.21 25.56
N PRO A 375 -7.59 13.15 24.68
CA PRO A 375 -7.13 14.53 24.83
C PRO A 375 -7.74 15.21 26.06
N TRP A 376 -8.90 14.76 26.52
CA TRP A 376 -9.53 15.26 27.76
C TRP A 376 -8.90 14.71 29.05
N ALA A 377 -8.22 13.57 28.99
CA ALA A 377 -7.57 12.99 30.16
C ALA A 377 -6.19 13.63 30.43
N SER A 378 -5.47 14.01 29.38
CA SER A 378 -4.17 14.70 29.47
C SER A 378 -4.29 16.18 29.86
N TYR A 379 -5.51 16.72 29.90
CA TYR A 379 -5.81 18.07 30.38
C TYR A 379 -5.77 18.12 31.93
N GLU A 380 -4.66 17.66 32.52
CA GLU A 380 -4.50 17.42 33.96
C GLU A 380 -4.41 18.71 34.81
N GLY A 381 -4.10 19.87 34.20
CA GLY A 381 -3.98 21.14 34.94
C GLY A 381 -5.30 21.86 35.21
N TYR A 382 -6.36 21.46 34.52
CA TYR A 382 -7.65 22.15 34.56
C TYR A 382 -8.74 21.13 34.29
N ARG A 383 -8.85 20.07 35.12
CA ARG A 383 -10.00 19.16 35.06
C ARG A 383 -11.25 20.01 35.25
N PRO A 384 -11.99 20.33 34.19
CA PRO A 384 -13.19 21.09 34.38
C PRO A 384 -14.14 20.10 35.01
N TRP A 385 -14.62 20.41 36.22
CA TRP A 385 -15.54 19.56 36.99
C TRP A 385 -16.85 19.22 36.24
N TYR A 386 -17.01 19.75 35.02
CA TYR A 386 -18.14 19.63 34.13
C TYR A 386 -17.91 18.72 32.91
N ILE A 387 -16.74 18.11 32.70
CA ILE A 387 -16.59 17.14 31.59
C ILE A 387 -17.30 15.84 31.96
N ASP A 388 -18.38 15.55 31.23
CA ASP A 388 -19.11 14.29 31.32
C ASP A 388 -18.37 13.23 30.47
N PHE A 389 -17.60 12.36 31.12
CA PHE A 389 -16.85 11.29 30.44
C PHE A 389 -17.74 10.32 29.67
N ASP A 390 -19.03 10.21 30.04
CA ASP A 390 -20.00 9.36 29.34
C ASP A 390 -20.48 9.97 28.02
N ARG A 391 -20.22 11.27 27.81
CA ARG A 391 -20.59 12.02 26.59
C ARG A 391 -19.44 12.30 25.64
N LEU A 392 -18.22 11.93 26.02
CA LEU A 392 -17.04 12.14 25.17
C LEU A 392 -17.23 11.50 23.79
N PRO A 393 -16.67 12.11 22.73
CA PRO A 393 -16.89 11.63 21.40
C PRO A 393 -16.15 10.29 21.26
N CYS A 394 -16.85 9.29 20.74
CA CYS A 394 -16.21 8.03 20.44
C CYS A 394 -15.03 8.24 19.47
N GLN A 395 -14.05 7.34 19.46
CA GLN A 395 -12.85 7.45 18.62
C GLN A 395 -13.13 7.76 17.14
N LYS A 396 -14.22 7.18 16.58
CA LYS A 396 -14.64 7.45 15.20
C LYS A 396 -14.86 8.95 14.98
N VAL A 397 -15.65 9.57 15.85
CA VAL A 397 -16.03 10.98 15.78
C VAL A 397 -14.81 11.86 16.03
N LEU A 398 -14.01 11.58 17.05
CA LEU A 398 -12.79 12.35 17.34
C LEU A 398 -11.81 12.37 16.17
N VAL A 399 -11.56 11.21 15.53
CA VAL A 399 -10.67 11.13 14.36
C VAL A 399 -11.28 11.86 13.15
N ASP A 400 -12.58 11.77 12.93
CA ASP A 400 -13.29 12.55 11.90
C ASP A 400 -13.12 14.07 12.15
N MET A 401 -13.25 14.52 13.40
CA MET A 401 -13.05 15.93 13.79
C MET A 401 -11.61 16.40 13.55
N ILE A 402 -10.59 15.59 13.86
CA ILE A 402 -9.19 15.95 13.63
C ILE A 402 -8.91 16.08 12.13
N LEU A 403 -9.35 15.09 11.34
CA LEU A 403 -9.00 14.99 9.92
C LEU A 403 -9.58 16.12 9.06
N CYS A 404 -10.66 16.79 9.48
CA CYS A 404 -11.18 17.96 8.75
C CYS A 404 -10.20 19.14 8.77
N PHE A 405 -9.43 19.32 9.86
CA PHE A 405 -8.40 20.37 9.96
C PHE A 405 -7.07 19.97 9.31
N VAL A 406 -6.75 18.67 9.25
CA VAL A 406 -5.50 18.16 8.64
C VAL A 406 -5.35 18.57 7.18
N SER A 407 -6.46 18.56 6.43
CA SER A 407 -6.45 18.69 4.96
C SER A 407 -5.74 19.95 4.43
N ASP A 408 -5.79 21.06 5.16
CA ASP A 408 -5.17 22.33 4.77
C ASP A 408 -3.63 22.24 4.78
N TRP A 409 -3.08 21.40 5.67
CA TRP A 409 -1.66 21.29 5.94
C TRP A 409 -0.94 20.27 5.07
N VAL A 410 -1.66 19.29 4.55
CA VAL A 410 -1.07 18.12 3.88
C VAL A 410 -1.39 18.04 2.39
N ARG A 411 -2.19 18.97 1.86
CA ARG A 411 -2.68 18.99 0.47
C ARG A 411 -1.57 18.87 -0.59
N HIS A 412 -0.37 19.39 -0.31
CA HIS A 412 0.77 19.32 -1.23
C HIS A 412 1.52 17.98 -1.20
N ILE A 413 1.19 17.08 -0.26
CA ILE A 413 1.89 15.81 -0.07
C ILE A 413 1.23 14.74 -0.98
N PRO A 414 1.98 14.14 -1.92
CA PRO A 414 1.43 13.22 -2.94
C PRO A 414 0.75 11.95 -2.43
N SER A 415 1.20 11.42 -1.29
CA SER A 415 0.70 10.16 -0.72
C SER A 415 0.46 10.37 0.76
N ILE A 416 -0.80 10.21 1.17
CA ILE A 416 -1.19 10.25 2.57
C ILE A 416 -1.82 8.91 2.91
N GLU A 417 -1.38 8.30 3.99
CA GLU A 417 -1.89 7.02 4.49
C GLU A 417 -2.38 7.19 5.93
N LEU A 418 -3.55 6.63 6.24
CA LEU A 418 -4.11 6.64 7.59
C LEU A 418 -3.96 5.26 8.20
N THR A 419 -3.27 5.15 9.34
CA THR A 419 -3.00 3.86 10.01
C THR A 419 -3.32 3.92 11.50
N GLY A 420 -3.12 2.80 12.20
CA GLY A 420 -3.42 2.68 13.62
C GLY A 420 -4.89 2.38 13.92
N PHE A 421 -5.40 2.90 15.03
CA PHE A 421 -6.75 2.67 15.51
C PHE A 421 -7.74 3.63 14.84
N ILE A 422 -8.10 3.32 13.60
CA ILE A 422 -9.08 4.08 12.83
C ILE A 422 -10.09 3.11 12.21
N LYS A 423 -11.38 3.43 12.29
CA LYS A 423 -12.42 2.61 11.64
C LYS A 423 -12.23 2.63 10.12
N THR A 424 -12.37 1.47 9.48
CA THR A 424 -12.18 1.31 8.02
C THR A 424 -13.00 2.29 7.19
N GLU A 425 -14.23 2.60 7.62
CA GLU A 425 -15.10 3.59 6.98
C GLU A 425 -14.48 4.99 7.02
N THR A 426 -14.09 5.47 8.21
CA THR A 426 -13.45 6.77 8.42
C THR A 426 -12.12 6.86 7.67
N LYS A 427 -11.31 5.79 7.71
CA LYS A 427 -10.08 5.66 6.92
C LYS A 427 -10.35 5.83 5.42
N THR A 428 -11.28 5.05 4.87
CA THR A 428 -11.57 5.06 3.42
C THR A 428 -12.14 6.41 2.96
N LYS A 429 -13.00 7.02 3.80
CA LYS A 429 -13.56 8.36 3.60
C LYS A 429 -12.43 9.39 3.48
N TRP A 430 -11.56 9.49 4.49
CA TRP A 430 -10.53 10.52 4.52
C TRP A 430 -9.35 10.26 3.61
N GLU A 431 -8.93 9.01 3.37
CA GLU A 431 -7.91 8.73 2.36
C GLU A 431 -8.37 9.17 0.96
N ARG A 432 -9.67 9.05 0.66
CA ARG A 432 -10.25 9.58 -0.59
C ARG A 432 -10.18 11.11 -0.65
N VAL A 433 -10.58 11.79 0.43
CA VAL A 433 -10.55 13.26 0.53
C VAL A 433 -9.11 13.77 0.41
N LEU A 434 -8.19 13.23 1.20
CA LEU A 434 -6.79 13.65 1.27
C LEU A 434 -5.98 13.27 0.02
N SER A 435 -6.34 12.18 -0.68
CA SER A 435 -5.67 11.76 -1.92
C SER A 435 -6.26 12.39 -3.18
N SER A 436 -7.32 13.22 -3.07
CA SER A 436 -7.91 13.85 -4.25
C SER A 436 -6.91 14.80 -4.91
N LYS A 437 -6.61 14.54 -6.20
CA LYS A 437 -5.73 15.40 -7.00
C LYS A 437 -6.39 16.72 -7.40
N LYS A 438 -7.71 16.83 -7.24
CA LYS A 438 -8.47 18.04 -7.57
C LYS A 438 -8.69 18.80 -6.26
N PRO A 439 -7.95 19.90 -6.03
CA PRO A 439 -7.96 20.61 -4.75
C PRO A 439 -9.35 21.03 -4.27
N ARG A 440 -10.30 21.20 -5.19
CA ARG A 440 -11.62 21.78 -4.92
C ARG A 440 -12.77 20.80 -4.81
N GLU A 441 -12.54 19.50 -5.07
CA GLU A 441 -13.65 18.53 -5.11
C GLU A 441 -14.30 18.34 -3.74
N PHE A 442 -13.52 18.51 -2.67
CA PHE A 442 -13.98 18.30 -1.29
C PHE A 442 -13.84 19.55 -0.41
N ASP A 443 -13.53 20.73 -0.98
CA ASP A 443 -13.34 21.95 -0.18
C ASP A 443 -14.62 22.33 0.58
N ASP A 444 -15.76 22.38 -0.12
CA ASP A 444 -17.07 22.68 0.49
C ASP A 444 -17.45 21.63 1.54
N TYR A 445 -17.13 20.36 1.27
CA TYR A 445 -17.36 19.26 2.19
C TYR A 445 -16.54 19.43 3.47
N VAL A 446 -15.23 19.66 3.34
CA VAL A 446 -14.32 19.86 4.46
C VAL A 446 -14.71 21.07 5.30
N GLU A 447 -15.05 22.19 4.67
CA GLU A 447 -15.46 23.40 5.41
C GLU A 447 -16.80 23.18 6.13
N SER A 448 -17.74 22.45 5.53
CA SER A 448 -18.98 22.08 6.21
C SER A 448 -18.73 21.21 7.45
N GLU A 449 -17.77 20.27 7.39
CA GLU A 449 -17.39 19.45 8.54
C GLU A 449 -16.67 20.28 9.61
N LYS A 450 -15.77 21.19 9.24
CA LYS A 450 -15.14 22.14 10.19
C LYS A 450 -16.19 22.99 10.89
N GLN A 451 -17.17 23.50 10.16
CA GLN A 451 -18.25 24.31 10.72
C GLN A 451 -19.14 23.49 11.66
N ALA A 452 -19.45 22.24 11.31
CA ALA A 452 -20.17 21.33 12.19
C ALA A 452 -19.43 21.15 13.53
N VAL A 453 -18.11 20.89 13.48
CA VAL A 453 -17.27 20.75 14.70
C VAL A 453 -17.26 22.03 15.54
N ARG A 454 -17.13 23.21 14.91
CA ARG A 454 -17.18 24.51 15.60
C ARG A 454 -18.52 24.79 16.28
N SER A 455 -19.60 24.25 15.72
CA SER A 455 -20.97 24.48 16.18
C SER A 455 -21.44 23.53 17.29
N LEU A 456 -20.68 22.48 17.59
CA LEU A 456 -21.04 21.54 18.65
C LEU A 456 -21.09 22.24 20.01
N PRO A 457 -22.19 22.13 20.76
CA PRO A 457 -22.28 22.70 22.10
C PRO A 457 -21.34 21.95 23.04
N ASP A 458 -20.88 22.64 24.09
CA ASP A 458 -19.94 22.07 25.07
C ASP A 458 -20.48 20.81 25.77
N SER A 459 -21.80 20.59 25.74
CA SER A 459 -22.47 19.41 26.30
C SER A 459 -22.59 18.20 25.36
N GLU A 460 -22.28 18.37 24.08
CA GLU A 460 -22.28 17.32 23.03
C GLU A 460 -20.88 17.01 22.49
N LEU A 461 -19.87 17.68 23.02
CA LEU A 461 -18.47 17.29 22.95
C LEU A 461 -18.17 16.31 24.08
#